data_AF-A0AAW4BMG2-F1
#
_entry.id   AF-A0AAW4BMG2-F1
#
_cell.length_a   1.000
_cell.length_b   1.000
_cell.length_c   1.000
_cell.angle_alpha   90.00
_cell.angle_beta   90.00
_cell.angle_gamma   90.00
#
_symmetry.space_group_name_H-M   'P 1'
#
loop_
_entity.id
_entity.type
_entity.pdbx_description
1 polymer ?
#
loop_
_entity_poly.entity_id
_entity_poly.type
_entity_poly.pdbx_seq_one_letter_code
_entity_poly.pdbx_strand_id
1 'polypeptide(L)'
;TGTVKEEKVGVVTQGAKTYLADINLPVPVELAIQNARAQVDVWKYSVTDRNCEQFINFVLGLGITSKQVKTGVALGATGALATVLLSEKPTWFKILGVAVACAGVGVQKVSIEVLVTAA
;
A
#
# COMPACT_ATOMS: atom_id res chain seq x y z
N THR A 1 -1.55 -2.75 24.17
CA THR A 1 -2.04 -1.99 23.00
C THR A 1 -0.85 -1.43 22.29
N GLY A 2 -0.58 -1.93 21.09
CA GLY A 2 0.60 -1.63 20.30
C GLY A 2 0.79 -2.76 19.29
N THR A 3 0.35 -2.56 18.04
CA THR A 3 0.48 -3.60 17.00
C THR A 3 1.91 -3.65 16.45
N VAL A 4 2.63 -2.52 16.53
CA VAL A 4 4.04 -2.46 16.16
C VAL A 4 4.90 -2.68 17.40
N LYS A 5 5.80 -3.64 17.33
CA LYS A 5 6.76 -4.01 18.38
C LYS A 5 8.16 -4.21 17.77
N GLU A 6 9.19 -3.98 18.57
CA GLU A 6 10.58 -4.31 18.21
C GLU A 6 10.96 -5.63 18.91
N GLU A 7 11.18 -6.68 18.13
CA GLU A 7 11.44 -8.02 18.63
C GLU A 7 12.62 -8.67 17.89
N LYS A 8 13.25 -9.67 18.50
CA LYS A 8 14.33 -10.42 17.86
C LYS A 8 13.78 -11.20 16.66
N VAL A 9 14.49 -11.16 15.53
CA VAL A 9 14.07 -11.84 14.29
C VAL A 9 13.70 -13.31 14.53
N GLY A 10 14.51 -14.06 15.29
CA GLY A 10 14.21 -15.48 15.58
C GLY A 10 12.91 -15.73 16.36
N VAL A 11 12.45 -14.75 17.15
CA VAL A 11 11.17 -14.82 17.87
C VAL A 11 10.01 -14.60 16.90
N VAL A 12 10.13 -13.62 16.01
CA VAL A 12 9.07 -13.28 15.04
C VAL A 12 8.94 -14.34 13.96
N THR A 13 10.06 -14.89 13.47
CA THR A 13 10.05 -15.87 12.37
C THR A 13 9.68 -17.27 12.82
N GLN A 14 9.91 -17.63 14.09
CA GLN A 14 9.65 -18.96 14.63
C GLN A 14 10.23 -20.11 13.78
N GLY A 15 11.40 -19.87 13.17
CA GLY A 15 12.06 -20.83 12.28
C GLY A 15 11.50 -20.88 10.85
N ALA A 16 10.53 -20.02 10.49
CA ALA A 16 10.08 -19.86 9.13
C ALA A 16 11.20 -19.35 8.21
N LYS A 17 11.17 -19.81 6.95
CA LYS A 17 12.09 -19.32 5.92
C LYS A 17 11.83 -17.83 5.68
N THR A 18 12.89 -17.04 5.81
CA THR A 18 12.88 -15.61 5.50
C THR A 18 13.88 -15.31 4.40
N TYR A 19 13.65 -14.21 3.69
CA TYR A 19 14.54 -13.69 2.67
C TYR A 19 14.75 -12.20 2.91
N LEU A 20 15.92 -11.71 2.54
CA LEU A 20 16.16 -10.28 2.47
C LEU A 20 15.38 -9.75 1.25
N ALA A 21 14.45 -8.84 1.49
CA ALA A 21 13.77 -8.16 0.41
C ALA A 21 14.77 -7.21 -0.25
N ASP A 22 14.99 -7.36 -1.56
CA ASP A 22 15.73 -6.40 -2.36
C ASP A 22 14.79 -5.23 -2.69
N ILE A 23 14.89 -4.17 -1.89
CA ILE A 23 14.08 -2.97 -2.02
C ILE A 23 14.96 -1.74 -2.17
N ASN A 24 14.69 -0.95 -3.21
CA ASN A 24 15.32 0.35 -3.35
C ASN A 24 14.66 1.32 -2.35
N LEU A 25 15.42 1.74 -1.34
CA LEU A 25 14.93 2.61 -0.29
C LEU A 25 14.89 4.07 -0.80
N PRO A 26 13.72 4.74 -0.80
CA PRO A 26 13.64 6.15 -1.12
C PRO A 26 14.31 7.05 -0.07
N VAL A 27 14.51 6.50 1.13
CA VAL A 27 15.06 7.18 2.31
C VAL A 27 16.28 6.42 2.85
N PRO A 28 17.21 7.08 3.57
CA PRO A 28 18.31 6.39 4.24
C PRO A 28 17.82 5.32 5.23
N VAL A 29 18.60 4.25 5.39
CA VAL A 29 18.29 3.12 6.29
C VAL A 29 18.06 3.60 7.72
N GLU A 30 18.88 4.53 8.20
CA GLU A 30 18.80 5.11 9.53
C GLU A 30 17.45 5.82 9.75
N LEU A 31 16.97 6.55 8.73
CA LEU A 31 15.68 7.23 8.79
C LEU A 31 14.53 6.23 8.78
N ALA A 32 14.61 5.15 7.98
CA ALA A 32 13.62 4.09 8.00
C ALA A 32 13.52 3.43 9.38
N ILE A 33 14.66 3.13 10.02
CA ILE A 33 14.68 2.57 11.38
C ILE A 33 14.08 3.55 12.40
N GLN A 34 14.42 4.85 12.31
CA GLN A 34 13.85 5.88 13.17
C GLN A 34 12.33 5.98 13.01
N ASN A 35 11.83 5.98 11.77
CA ASN A 35 10.40 6.00 11.47
C ASN A 35 9.67 4.79 12.06
N ALA A 36 10.24 3.59 11.92
CA ALA A 36 9.65 2.36 12.48
C ALA A 36 9.56 2.43 14.01
N ARG A 37 10.66 2.81 14.67
CA ARG A 37 10.72 2.94 16.14
C ARG A 37 9.77 3.99 16.69
N ALA A 38 9.58 5.10 15.97
CA ALA A 38 8.63 6.15 16.36
C ALA A 38 7.17 5.69 16.39
N GLN A 39 6.85 4.52 15.83
CA GLN A 39 5.50 3.96 15.78
C GLN A 39 5.28 2.78 16.73
N VAL A 40 6.31 2.35 17.47
CA VAL A 40 6.19 1.32 18.53
C VAL A 40 5.17 1.77 19.56
N ASP A 41 4.20 0.90 19.87
CA ASP A 41 3.06 1.16 20.77
C ASP A 41 2.11 2.32 20.38
N VAL A 42 2.43 3.07 19.32
CA VAL A 42 1.63 4.19 18.80
C VAL A 42 0.75 3.75 17.64
N TRP A 43 1.23 2.82 16.82
CA TRP A 43 0.51 2.37 15.62
C TRP A 43 -0.74 1.57 15.99
N LYS A 44 -1.91 2.14 15.66
CA LYS A 44 -3.21 1.49 15.81
C LYS A 44 -3.58 0.80 14.52
N TYR A 45 -3.47 -0.53 14.51
CA TYR A 45 -3.78 -1.32 13.33
C TYR A 45 -5.26 -1.23 12.95
N SER A 46 -5.51 -1.11 11.65
CA SER A 46 -6.80 -1.38 11.03
C SER A 46 -6.58 -2.17 9.74
N VAL A 47 -7.57 -2.94 9.33
CA VAL A 47 -7.50 -3.76 8.11
C VAL A 47 -7.64 -2.89 6.86
N THR A 48 -8.46 -1.84 6.96
CA THR A 48 -8.75 -0.92 5.85
C THR A 48 -7.80 0.27 5.81
N ASP A 49 -7.15 0.59 6.92
CA ASP A 49 -6.21 1.69 7.06
C ASP A 49 -5.16 1.37 8.11
N ARG A 50 -3.93 1.87 7.95
CA ARG A 50 -2.80 1.60 8.84
C ARG A 50 -2.55 0.09 9.06
N ASN A 51 -2.60 -0.70 7.98
CA ASN A 51 -2.23 -2.12 7.98
C ASN A 51 -0.71 -2.32 7.82
N CYS A 52 -0.25 -3.59 7.70
CA CYS A 52 1.17 -3.92 7.55
C CYS A 52 1.81 -3.31 6.29
N GLU A 53 1.11 -3.29 5.15
CA GLU A 53 1.63 -2.69 3.91
C GLU A 53 1.80 -1.19 4.08
N GLN A 54 0.80 -0.52 4.66
CA GLN A 54 0.85 0.91 4.91
C GLN A 54 1.89 1.29 5.97
N PHE A 55 2.12 0.43 6.95
CA PHE A 55 3.21 0.60 7.91
C PHE A 55 4.57 0.56 7.22
N ILE A 56 4.83 -0.45 6.38
CA ILE A 56 6.08 -0.52 5.62
C ILE A 56 6.19 0.69 4.69
N ASN A 57 5.14 1.09 3.98
CA ASN A 57 5.18 2.27 3.11
C ASN A 57 5.47 3.56 3.90
N PHE A 58 4.92 3.71 5.11
CA PHE A 58 5.26 4.82 6.01
C PHE A 58 6.75 4.80 6.39
N VAL A 59 7.26 3.65 6.84
CA VAL A 59 8.66 3.46 7.23
C VAL A 59 9.62 3.82 6.10
N LEU A 60 9.28 3.41 4.87
CA LEU A 60 10.08 3.66 3.67
C LEU A 60 9.88 5.06 3.05
N GLY A 61 9.09 5.94 3.68
CA GLY A 61 8.83 7.30 3.17
C GLY A 61 7.92 7.35 1.92
N LEU A 62 7.22 6.26 1.62
CA LEU A 62 6.27 6.15 0.49
C LEU A 62 4.86 6.66 0.83
N GLY A 63 4.64 7.06 2.09
CA GLY A 63 3.36 7.53 2.63
C GLY A 63 2.41 6.41 3.06
N ILE A 64 1.34 6.76 3.77
CA ILE A 64 0.28 5.81 4.18
C ILE A 64 -0.67 5.60 2.99
N THR A 65 -0.24 4.78 2.03
CA THR A 65 -1.01 4.46 0.81
C THR A 65 -0.79 2.99 0.46
N SER A 66 -1.70 2.36 -0.28
CA SER A 66 -1.55 0.97 -0.75
C SER A 66 -1.30 0.94 -2.25
N LYS A 67 -0.67 -0.15 -2.73
CA LYS A 67 -0.51 -0.40 -4.16
C LYS A 67 -1.86 -0.40 -4.90
N GLN A 68 -2.91 -0.93 -4.28
CA GLN A 68 -4.26 -0.97 -4.83
C GLN A 68 -4.82 0.44 -5.08
N VAL A 69 -4.64 1.36 -4.14
CA VAL A 69 -5.07 2.76 -4.30
C VAL A 69 -4.25 3.45 -5.39
N LYS A 70 -2.92 3.27 -5.42
CA LYS A 70 -2.08 3.83 -6.49
C LYS A 70 -2.49 3.32 -7.88
N THR A 71 -2.72 2.02 -8.02
CA THR A 71 -3.16 1.40 -9.27
C THR A 71 -4.57 1.87 -9.65
N GLY A 72 -5.49 1.95 -8.70
CA GLY A 72 -6.83 2.48 -8.92
C GLY A 72 -6.81 3.92 -9.44
N VAL A 73 -6.02 4.80 -8.82
CA VAL A 73 -5.85 6.19 -9.27
C VAL A 73 -5.25 6.25 -10.68
N ALA A 74 -4.20 5.47 -10.95
CA ALA A 74 -3.56 5.44 -12.26
C ALA A 74 -4.49 4.94 -13.39
N LEU A 75 -5.24 3.87 -13.12
CA LEU A 75 -6.22 3.33 -14.08
C LEU A 75 -7.41 4.26 -14.25
N GLY A 76 -7.88 4.91 -13.19
CA GLY A 76 -8.94 5.92 -13.26
C GLY A 76 -8.55 7.12 -14.13
N ALA A 77 -7.33 7.65 -13.94
CA ALA A 77 -6.81 8.75 -14.76
C ALA A 77 -6.65 8.34 -16.24
N THR A 78 -6.08 7.16 -16.49
CA THR A 78 -5.94 6.60 -17.85
C THR A 78 -7.30 6.40 -18.51
N GLY A 79 -8.28 5.86 -17.79
CA GLY A 79 -9.65 5.67 -18.28
C GLY A 79 -10.35 6.99 -18.62
N ALA A 80 -10.18 8.02 -17.79
CA ALA A 80 -10.67 9.37 -18.07
C ALA A 80 -10.09 9.94 -19.36
N LEU A 81 -8.75 9.86 -19.51
CA LEU A 81 -8.06 10.34 -20.71
C LEU A 81 -8.48 9.58 -21.96
N ALA A 82 -8.54 8.24 -21.89
CA ALA A 82 -9.01 7.42 -22.99
C ALA A 82 -10.44 7.79 -23.40
N THR A 83 -11.31 8.10 -22.44
CA THR A 83 -12.69 8.53 -22.73
C THR A 83 -12.73 9.86 -23.47
N VAL A 84 -11.89 10.83 -23.09
CA VAL A 84 -11.78 12.11 -23.78
C VAL A 84 -11.26 11.93 -25.22
N LEU A 85 -10.24 11.08 -25.40
CA LEU A 85 -9.59 10.88 -26.70
C LEU A 85 -10.43 10.03 -27.67
N LEU A 86 -11.21 9.08 -27.17
CA LEU A 86 -11.88 8.06 -28.00
C LEU A 86 -13.40 8.27 -28.11
N SER A 87 -14.00 9.17 -27.33
CA SER A 87 -15.44 9.46 -27.44
C SER A 87 -15.70 10.59 -28.43
N GLU A 88 -16.59 10.37 -29.40
CA GLU A 88 -17.04 11.41 -30.35
C GLU A 88 -17.68 12.63 -29.66
N LYS A 89 -18.34 12.39 -28.51
CA LYS A 89 -18.92 13.42 -27.64
C LYS A 89 -18.64 13.04 -26.17
N PRO A 90 -17.49 13.46 -25.62
CA PRO A 90 -17.13 13.18 -24.23
C PRO A 90 -17.93 14.09 -23.31
N THR A 91 -18.99 13.55 -22.71
CA THR A 91 -19.71 14.24 -21.62
C THR A 91 -19.03 13.95 -20.30
N TRP A 92 -19.13 14.86 -19.33
CA TRP A 92 -18.49 14.69 -18.02
C TRP A 92 -18.95 13.40 -17.30
N PHE A 93 -20.22 13.00 -17.48
CA PHE A 93 -20.74 11.73 -16.97
C PHE A 93 -20.06 10.50 -17.58
N LYS A 94 -19.73 10.52 -18.88
CA LYS A 94 -18.99 9.42 -19.53
C LYS A 94 -17.57 9.34 -18.99
N ILE A 95 -16.91 10.50 -18.88
CA ILE A 95 -15.54 10.58 -18.36
C ILE A 95 -15.49 10.03 -16.93
N LEU A 96 -16.39 10.47 -16.05
CA LEU A 96 -16.43 9.99 -14.68
C LEU A 96 -16.86 8.53 -14.58
N GLY A 97 -17.85 8.10 -15.36
CA GLY A 97 -18.31 6.70 -15.35
C GLY A 97 -17.19 5.73 -15.70
N VAL A 98 -16.43 6.01 -16.76
CA VAL A 98 -15.29 5.19 -17.17
C VAL A 98 -14.14 5.30 -16.17
N ALA A 99 -13.82 6.50 -15.69
CA ALA A 99 -12.77 6.69 -14.68
C ALA A 99 -13.05 5.89 -13.40
N VAL A 100 -14.28 5.93 -12.89
CA VAL A 100 -14.68 5.18 -11.69
C VAL A 100 -14.65 3.68 -11.96
N ALA A 101 -15.11 3.21 -13.12
CA ALA A 101 -15.05 1.80 -13.48
C ALA A 101 -13.60 1.29 -13.55
N CYS A 102 -12.70 2.02 -14.21
CA CYS A 102 -11.28 1.66 -14.32
C CYS A 102 -10.57 1.72 -12.95
N ALA A 103 -10.88 2.72 -12.11
CA ALA A 103 -10.34 2.79 -10.77
C ALA A 103 -10.80 1.62 -9.90
N GLY A 104 -12.08 1.25 -9.96
CA GLY A 104 -12.64 0.11 -9.24
C GLY A 104 -11.94 -1.21 -9.59
N VAL A 105 -11.60 -1.42 -10.87
CA VAL A 105 -10.82 -2.59 -11.30
C VAL A 105 -9.43 -2.62 -10.67
N GLY A 106 -8.77 -1.46 -10.55
CA GLY A 106 -7.44 -1.34 -9.95
C GLY A 106 -7.39 -1.52 -8.43
N VAL A 107 -8.51 -1.30 -7.74
CA VAL A 107 -8.65 -1.44 -6.28
C VAL A 107 -9.13 -2.84 -5.87
N GLN A 108 -9.37 -3.76 -6.83
CA GLN A 108 -9.77 -5.12 -6.49
C GLN A 108 -8.75 -5.79 -5.55
N LYS A 109 -9.28 -6.54 -4.57
CA LYS A 109 -8.49 -7.42 -3.69
C LYS A 109 -7.74 -8.44 -4.54
N VAL A 110 -6.51 -8.13 -4.92
CA VAL A 110 -5.51 -9.16 -5.15
C VAL A 110 -5.13 -9.66 -3.76
N SER A 111 -5.73 -10.78 -3.36
CA SER A 111 -5.26 -11.53 -2.20
C SER A 111 -3.86 -12.04 -2.53
N ILE A 112 -2.85 -11.23 -2.25
CA ILE A 112 -1.52 -11.77 -2.06
C ILE A 112 -1.60 -12.44 -0.70
N GLU A 113 -1.62 -13.78 -0.70
CA GLU A 113 -1.27 -14.57 0.49
C GLU A 113 0.20 -14.26 0.84
N VAL A 114 0.46 -13.08 1.38
CA VAL A 114 1.64 -12.88 2.22
C VAL A 114 1.17 -13.23 3.61
N LEU A 115 1.55 -14.44 4.03
CA LEU A 115 1.53 -14.87 5.41
C LEU A 115 2.44 -13.90 6.21
N VAL A 116 1.90 -12.76 6.63
CA VAL A 116 2.51 -11.93 7.67
C VAL A 116 1.67 -12.12 8.91
N THR A 117 2.03 -13.11 9.70
CA THR A 117 1.52 -13.31 11.05
C THR A 117 1.82 -12.04 11.85
N ALA A 118 0.80 -11.21 12.07
CA ALA A 118 0.84 -10.17 13.09
C ALA A 118 0.30 -10.80 14.38
N ALA A 119 1.15 -10.87 15.41
CA ALA A 119 0.77 -11.28 16.76
C ALA A 119 0.06 -10.15 17.53
#